data_AF-A0A3E0H990-F1
#
_entry.id   AF-A0A3E0H990-F1
#
_cell.length_a   1.000
_cell.length_b   1.000
_cell.length_c   1.000
_cell.angle_alpha   90.00
_cell.angle_beta   90.00
_cell.angle_gamma   90.00
#
_symmetry.space_group_name_H-M   'P 1'
#
loop_
_entity.id
_entity.type
_entity.pdbx_description
1 polymer ?
#
loop_
_entity_poly.entity_id
_entity_poly.type
_entity_poly.pdbx_seq_one_letter_code
_entity_poly.pdbx_strand_id
1 'polypeptide(L)'
;MSDTTVRRRVDVGRVILVVEGILLVLLGVAGLLGANDLVLGFALNRPHAIALVVTGGLALLVAVRRRLVLVFAVLQFLAYGAAFLYGASTQGRPADDMWRFNQPDSWLHLGVAIVSLVIAYTVAAARGAHRRVKTK
;
A
#
# COMPACT_ATOMS: atom_id res chain seq x y z
N MET A 1 24.99 11.95 10.51
CA MET A 1 23.64 12.29 10.00
C MET A 1 22.79 12.72 11.17
N SER A 2 22.18 13.90 11.11
CA SER A 2 21.39 14.47 12.20
C SER A 2 20.04 13.76 12.38
N ASP A 3 19.49 13.81 13.60
CA ASP A 3 18.15 13.32 13.93
C ASP A 3 17.06 13.99 13.07
N THR A 4 17.28 15.23 12.66
CA THR A 4 16.36 15.98 11.78
C THR A 4 16.18 15.31 10.42
N THR A 5 17.25 14.78 9.82
CA THR A 5 17.19 14.10 8.51
C THR A 5 16.45 12.76 8.61
N VAL A 6 16.64 12.02 9.71
CA VAL A 6 15.90 10.77 9.94
C VAL A 6 14.41 11.05 10.12
N ARG A 7 14.07 12.05 10.95
CA ARG A 7 12.68 12.47 11.17
C ARG A 7 12.01 12.90 9.87
N ARG A 8 12.69 13.71 9.05
CA ARG A 8 12.18 14.17 7.74
C ARG A 8 11.85 13.01 6.81
N ARG A 9 12.74 12.01 6.68
CA ARG A 9 12.49 10.84 5.81
C ARG A 9 11.30 10.01 6.29
N VAL A 10 11.14 9.83 7.60
CA VAL A 10 9.96 9.18 8.18
C VAL A 10 8.70 10.00 7.92
N ASP A 11 8.77 11.34 8.03
CA ASP A 11 7.62 12.21 7.79
C ASP A 11 7.17 12.20 6.32
N VAL A 12 8.10 12.17 5.37
CA VAL A 12 7.76 11.96 3.96
C VAL A 12 7.02 10.65 3.77
N GLY A 13 7.52 9.55 4.34
CA GLY A 13 6.83 8.26 4.30
C GLY A 13 5.42 8.31 4.88
N ARG A 14 5.21 9.06 5.98
CA ARG A 14 3.89 9.26 6.58
C ARG A 14 2.95 10.03 5.67
N VAL A 15 3.43 11.10 5.03
CA VAL A 15 2.62 11.88 4.07
C VAL A 15 2.19 10.99 2.90
N ILE A 16 3.10 10.18 2.37
CA ILE A 16 2.77 9.23 1.30
C ILE A 16 1.71 8.23 1.77
N LEU A 17 1.85 7.64 2.97
CA LEU A 17 0.82 6.75 3.55
C LEU A 17 -0.53 7.44 3.75
N VAL A 18 -0.55 8.75 4.07
CA VAL A 18 -1.81 9.50 4.18
C VAL A 18 -2.49 9.63 2.82
N VAL A 19 -1.75 10.05 1.80
CA VAL A 19 -2.28 10.22 0.45
C VAL A 19 -2.77 8.89 -0.10
N GLU A 20 -1.94 7.85 -0.02
CA GLU A 20 -2.30 6.49 -0.43
C GLU A 20 -3.53 5.98 0.34
N GLY A 21 -3.54 6.16 1.67
CA GLY A 21 -4.64 5.72 2.53
C GLY A 21 -5.97 6.37 2.17
N ILE A 22 -5.99 7.67 1.89
CA ILE A 22 -7.18 8.38 1.40
C ILE A 22 -7.63 7.80 0.07
N LEU A 23 -6.73 7.63 -0.90
CA LEU A 23 -7.08 7.10 -2.23
C LEU A 23 -7.66 5.69 -2.15
N LEU A 24 -7.05 4.80 -1.36
CA LEU A 24 -7.52 3.42 -1.17
C LEU A 24 -8.89 3.38 -0.48
N VAL A 25 -9.11 4.21 0.56
CA VAL A 25 -10.41 4.31 1.22
C VAL A 25 -11.47 4.81 0.25
N LEU A 26 -11.20 5.88 -0.50
CA LEU A 26 -12.17 6.43 -1.45
C LEU A 26 -12.51 5.43 -2.55
N LEU A 27 -11.51 4.75 -3.10
CA LEU A 27 -11.71 3.73 -4.13
C LEU A 27 -12.51 2.53 -3.58
N GLY A 28 -12.16 2.06 -2.39
CA GLY A 28 -12.89 0.98 -1.73
C GLY A 28 -14.33 1.35 -1.38
N VAL A 29 -14.59 2.56 -0.88
CA VAL A 29 -15.95 3.05 -0.63
C VAL A 29 -16.74 3.14 -1.93
N ALA A 30 -16.14 3.68 -3.00
CA ALA A 30 -16.77 3.71 -4.32
C ALA A 30 -17.11 2.31 -4.83
N GLY A 31 -16.23 1.32 -4.64
CA GLY A 31 -16.48 -0.09 -4.96
C GLY A 31 -17.63 -0.70 -4.15
N LEU A 32 -17.75 -0.36 -2.86
CA LEU A 32 -18.87 -0.81 -2.02
C LEU A 32 -20.21 -0.22 -2.45
N LEU A 33 -20.21 1.05 -2.87
CA LEU A 33 -21.42 1.76 -3.32
C LEU A 33 -21.84 1.35 -4.74
N GLY A 34 -20.87 1.06 -5.62
CA GLY A 34 -21.08 0.63 -7.00
C GLY A 34 -21.09 -0.88 -7.20
N ALA A 35 -21.44 -1.65 -6.16
CA ALA A 35 -21.32 -3.11 -6.17
C ALA A 35 -21.96 -3.72 -7.42
N ASN A 36 -21.12 -4.34 -8.27
CA ASN A 36 -21.36 -5.01 -9.56
C ASN A 36 -20.90 -4.29 -10.84
N ASP A 37 -20.49 -3.02 -10.77
CA ASP A 37 -19.97 -2.26 -11.91
C ASP A 37 -18.46 -2.00 -11.84
N LEU A 38 -17.84 -1.64 -12.97
CA LEU A 38 -16.47 -1.16 -13.01
C LEU A 38 -16.38 0.23 -12.39
N VAL A 39 -15.57 0.40 -11.35
CA VAL A 39 -15.29 1.70 -10.74
C VAL A 39 -13.95 2.19 -11.25
N LEU A 40 -13.93 3.24 -12.08
CA LEU A 40 -12.70 3.77 -12.71
C LEU A 40 -11.91 2.69 -13.49
N GLY A 41 -12.59 1.67 -14.00
CA GLY A 41 -11.97 0.54 -14.70
C GLY A 41 -11.53 -0.63 -13.79
N PHE A 42 -11.68 -0.52 -12.47
CA PHE A 42 -11.37 -1.59 -11.51
C PHE A 42 -12.57 -2.51 -11.29
N ALA A 43 -12.34 -3.83 -11.22
CA ALA A 43 -13.37 -4.84 -11.00
C ALA A 43 -13.62 -5.07 -9.51
N LEU A 44 -14.02 -4.00 -8.80
CA LEU A 44 -14.16 -3.99 -7.34
C LEU A 44 -15.41 -4.74 -6.87
N ASN A 45 -15.27 -6.04 -6.62
CA ASN A 45 -16.28 -6.76 -5.86
C ASN A 45 -16.23 -6.39 -4.36
N ARG A 46 -17.23 -6.84 -3.58
CA ARG A 46 -17.31 -6.51 -2.15
C ARG A 46 -16.04 -6.90 -1.37
N PRO A 47 -15.52 -8.15 -1.46
CA PRO A 47 -14.26 -8.52 -0.78
C PRO A 47 -13.09 -7.58 -1.10
N HIS A 48 -12.89 -7.27 -2.39
CA HIS A 48 -11.81 -6.42 -2.85
C HIS A 48 -11.96 -4.98 -2.34
N ALA A 49 -13.17 -4.43 -2.45
CA ALA A 49 -13.49 -3.09 -1.94
C ALA A 49 -13.25 -2.99 -0.41
N ILE A 50 -13.65 -4.00 0.36
CA ILE A 50 -13.36 -4.07 1.80
C ILE A 50 -11.85 -4.10 2.07
N ALA A 51 -11.09 -4.89 1.31
CA ALA A 51 -9.65 -4.96 1.47
C ALA A 51 -8.96 -3.60 1.23
N LEU A 52 -9.42 -2.82 0.24
CA LEU A 52 -8.93 -1.46 -0.01
C LEU A 52 -9.26 -0.50 1.14
N VAL A 53 -10.50 -0.52 1.65
CA VAL A 53 -10.90 0.32 2.79
C VAL A 53 -10.08 -0.02 4.04
N VAL A 54 -9.94 -1.31 4.37
CA VAL A 54 -9.18 -1.76 5.53
C VAL A 54 -7.71 -1.36 5.41
N THR A 55 -7.09 -1.60 4.26
CA THR A 55 -5.69 -1.24 4.04
C THR A 55 -5.50 0.27 4.13
N GLY A 56 -6.35 1.05 3.45
CA GLY A 56 -6.27 2.50 3.48
C GLY A 56 -6.46 3.05 4.90
N GLY A 57 -7.43 2.52 5.65
CA GLY A 57 -7.63 2.86 7.06
C GLY A 57 -6.40 2.55 7.93
N LEU A 58 -5.77 1.38 7.75
CA LEU A 58 -4.53 1.03 8.45
C LEU A 58 -3.38 1.97 8.08
N ALA A 59 -3.25 2.37 6.81
CA ALA A 59 -2.24 3.32 6.37
C ALA A 59 -2.40 4.67 7.09
N LEU A 60 -3.64 5.18 7.21
CA LEU A 60 -3.95 6.40 7.95
C LEU A 60 -3.61 6.27 9.44
N LEU A 61 -3.98 5.16 10.07
CA LEU A 61 -3.67 4.91 11.49
C LEU A 61 -2.16 4.82 11.74
N VAL A 62 -1.43 4.12 10.87
CA VAL A 62 0.03 3.98 10.96
C VAL A 62 0.73 5.30 10.71
N ALA A 63 0.18 6.16 9.84
CA ALA A 63 0.73 7.48 9.59
C ALA A 63 0.74 8.37 10.85
N VAL A 64 -0.03 8.07 11.90
CA VAL A 64 0.07 8.77 13.20
C VAL A 64 1.29 8.31 14.01
N ARG A 65 1.77 7.08 13.81
CA ARG A 65 2.84 6.46 14.61
C ARG A 65 4.11 6.19 13.80
N ARG A 66 5.07 7.12 13.85
CA ARG A 66 6.42 7.04 13.21
C ARG A 66 7.14 5.69 13.36
N ARG A 67 6.97 5.01 14.50
CA ARG A 67 7.63 3.72 14.77
C ARG A 67 7.13 2.59 13.87
N LEU A 68 5.86 2.63 13.46
CA LEU A 68 5.18 1.57 12.70
C LEU A 68 5.36 1.69 11.19
N VAL A 69 5.69 2.89 10.68
CA VAL A 69 5.80 3.19 9.23
C VAL A 69 6.63 2.16 8.48
N LEU A 70 7.82 1.79 8.99
CA LEU A 70 8.69 0.82 8.32
C LEU A 70 8.07 -0.58 8.26
N VAL A 71 7.54 -1.06 9.40
CA VAL A 71 6.97 -2.41 9.50
C VAL A 71 5.76 -2.52 8.58
N PHE A 72 4.89 -1.52 8.62
CA PHE A 72 3.71 -1.47 7.78
C PHE A 72 4.07 -1.43 6.29
N ALA A 73 5.00 -0.55 5.89
CA ALA A 73 5.44 -0.46 4.49
C ALA A 73 6.04 -1.79 3.98
N VAL A 74 6.78 -2.52 4.81
CA VAL A 74 7.27 -3.87 4.44
C VAL A 74 6.12 -4.86 4.28
N LEU A 75 5.21 -4.93 5.25
CA LEU A 75 4.06 -5.84 5.17
C LEU A 75 3.17 -5.54 3.98
N GLN A 76 2.93 -4.26 3.70
CA GLN A 76 2.11 -3.83 2.57
C GLN A 76 2.79 -4.13 1.23
N PHE A 77 4.10 -3.92 1.10
CA PHE A 77 4.86 -4.36 -0.07
C PHE A 77 4.69 -5.86 -0.32
N LEU A 78 4.82 -6.69 0.71
CA LEU A 78 4.66 -8.13 0.58
C LEU A 78 3.23 -8.53 0.21
N ALA A 79 2.23 -7.97 0.88
CA ALA A 79 0.82 -8.27 0.64
C ALA A 79 0.38 -7.86 -0.78
N TYR A 80 0.69 -6.63 -1.19
CA TYR A 80 0.31 -6.12 -2.50
C TYR A 80 1.18 -6.69 -3.62
N GLY A 81 2.45 -7.01 -3.34
CA GLY A 81 3.30 -7.76 -4.27
C GLY A 81 2.74 -9.16 -4.53
N ALA A 82 2.31 -9.87 -3.48
CA ALA A 82 1.66 -11.16 -3.62
C ALA A 82 0.33 -11.06 -4.39
N ALA A 83 -0.49 -10.04 -4.11
CA ALA A 83 -1.74 -9.80 -4.84
C ALA A 83 -1.50 -9.49 -6.33
N PHE A 84 -0.46 -8.72 -6.66
CA PHE A 84 -0.05 -8.50 -8.05
C PHE A 84 0.36 -9.80 -8.74
N LEU A 85 1.22 -10.61 -8.10
CA LEU A 85 1.64 -11.90 -8.66
C LEU A 85 0.47 -12.85 -8.84
N TYR A 86 -0.47 -12.85 -7.89
CA TYR A 86 -1.72 -13.61 -7.99
C TYR A 86 -2.53 -13.17 -9.21
N GLY A 87 -2.85 -11.88 -9.32
CA GLY A 87 -3.58 -11.33 -10.47
C GLY A 87 -2.89 -11.59 -11.81
N ALA A 88 -1.57 -11.45 -11.87
CA ALA A 88 -0.79 -11.77 -13.07
C ALA A 88 -0.87 -13.26 -13.44
N SER A 89 -0.94 -14.16 -12.46
CA SER A 89 -1.05 -15.61 -12.67
C SER A 89 -2.46 -16.09 -13.06
N THR A 90 -3.48 -15.28 -12.79
CA THR A 90 -4.89 -15.60 -13.07
C THR A 90 -5.44 -14.87 -14.29
N GLN A 91 -4.68 -13.96 -14.91
CA GLN A 91 -5.06 -13.30 -16.16
C GLN A 91 -5.42 -14.33 -17.25
N GLY A 92 -6.64 -14.21 -17.79
CA GLY A 92 -7.18 -15.11 -18.82
C GLY A 92 -7.88 -16.36 -18.30
N ARG A 93 -7.98 -16.57 -16.98
CA ARG A 93 -8.82 -17.61 -16.37
C ARG A 93 -10.28 -17.13 -16.25
N PRO A 94 -11.27 -18.06 -16.26
CA PRO A 94 -12.68 -17.68 -16.13
C PRO A 94 -12.98 -16.99 -14.78
N ALA A 95 -14.01 -16.14 -14.79
CA ALA A 95 -14.28 -15.08 -13.82
C ALA A 95 -14.85 -15.54 -12.45
N ASP A 96 -14.79 -16.82 -12.16
CA ASP A 96 -15.31 -17.51 -10.97
C ASP A 96 -14.37 -17.42 -9.75
N ASP A 97 -13.26 -16.70 -9.89
CA ASP A 97 -12.40 -16.32 -8.76
C ASP A 97 -13.08 -15.29 -7.83
N MET A 98 -13.01 -15.55 -6.53
CA MET A 98 -13.54 -14.69 -5.45
C MET A 98 -13.07 -13.25 -5.55
N TRP A 99 -11.90 -12.97 -6.14
CA TRP A 99 -11.35 -11.62 -6.27
C TRP A 99 -11.69 -10.92 -7.60
N ARG A 100 -12.13 -11.66 -8.62
CA ARG A 100 -12.48 -11.15 -9.96
C ARG A 100 -11.43 -10.18 -10.56
N PHE A 101 -10.14 -10.47 -10.37
CA PHE A 101 -9.05 -9.61 -10.82
C PHE A 101 -9.13 -9.30 -12.32
N ASN A 102 -9.13 -8.00 -12.65
CA ASN A 102 -8.84 -7.54 -13.99
C ASN A 102 -7.41 -6.97 -14.10
N GLN A 103 -7.03 -6.58 -15.31
CA GLN A 103 -5.69 -6.04 -15.57
C GLN A 103 -5.45 -4.71 -14.81
N PRO A 104 -6.36 -3.71 -14.83
CA PRO A 104 -6.28 -2.53 -13.97
C PRO A 104 -6.03 -2.86 -12.49
N ASP A 105 -6.74 -3.85 -11.93
CA ASP A 105 -6.54 -4.27 -10.53
C ASP A 105 -5.11 -4.73 -10.30
N SER A 106 -4.54 -5.53 -11.20
CA SER A 106 -3.14 -5.97 -11.09
C SER A 106 -2.18 -4.77 -11.02
N TRP A 107 -2.37 -3.77 -11.88
CA TRP A 107 -1.53 -2.57 -11.89
C TRP A 107 -1.69 -1.71 -10.64
N LEU A 108 -2.90 -1.60 -10.08
CA LEU A 108 -3.13 -0.94 -8.80
C LEU A 108 -2.28 -1.61 -7.71
N HIS A 109 -2.28 -2.94 -7.65
CA HIS A 109 -1.54 -3.63 -6.59
C HIS A 109 -0.03 -3.47 -6.75
N LEU A 110 0.48 -3.54 -7.97
CA LEU A 110 1.89 -3.26 -8.24
C LEU A 110 2.28 -1.82 -7.84
N GLY A 111 1.43 -0.84 -8.16
CA GLY A 111 1.66 0.55 -7.78
C GLY A 111 1.79 0.73 -6.27
N VAL A 112 0.85 0.18 -5.50
CA VAL A 112 0.89 0.20 -4.03
C VAL A 112 2.12 -0.52 -3.48
N ALA A 113 2.50 -1.66 -4.07
CA ALA A 113 3.70 -2.40 -3.66
C ALA A 113 4.97 -1.56 -3.89
N ILE A 114 5.12 -0.91 -5.04
CA ILE A 114 6.27 -0.06 -5.36
C ILE A 114 6.35 1.12 -4.39
N VAL A 115 5.23 1.82 -4.14
CA VAL A 115 5.18 2.94 -3.19
C VAL A 115 5.62 2.48 -1.80
N SER A 116 5.08 1.35 -1.34
CA SER A 116 5.44 0.74 -0.06
C SER A 116 6.93 0.37 0.03
N LEU A 117 7.50 -0.18 -1.05
CA LEU A 117 8.93 -0.49 -1.12
C LEU A 117 9.79 0.77 -1.02
N VAL A 118 9.42 1.85 -1.71
CA VAL A 118 10.12 3.15 -1.65
C VAL A 118 10.09 3.72 -0.24
N ILE A 119 8.94 3.67 0.44
CA ILE A 119 8.83 4.09 1.85
C ILE A 119 9.72 3.23 2.74
N ALA A 120 9.66 1.90 2.59
CA ALA A 120 10.46 0.98 3.39
C ALA A 120 11.96 1.23 3.22
N TYR A 121 12.43 1.33 1.98
CA TYR A 121 13.83 1.60 1.64
C TYR A 121 14.30 2.93 2.21
N THR A 122 13.55 4.01 1.99
CA THR A 122 13.94 5.36 2.43
C THR A 122 14.03 5.47 3.96
N VAL A 123 13.10 4.84 4.69
CA VAL A 123 13.11 4.81 6.16
C VAL A 123 14.21 3.90 6.70
N ALA A 124 14.41 2.72 6.11
CA ALA A 124 15.46 1.78 6.52
C ALA A 124 16.87 2.39 6.33
N ALA A 125 17.12 2.99 5.16
CA ALA A 125 18.38 3.66 4.86
C ALA A 125 18.67 4.80 5.87
N ALA A 126 17.65 5.58 6.23
CA ALA A 126 17.77 6.65 7.22
C ALA A 126 18.19 6.12 8.59
N ARG A 127 17.52 5.06 9.06
CA ARG A 127 17.79 4.44 10.36
C ARG A 127 19.16 3.77 10.40
N GLY A 128 19.58 3.11 9.32
CA GLY A 128 20.88 2.44 9.21
C GLY A 128 22.06 3.41 9.26
N ALA A 129 22.00 4.50 8.49
CA ALA A 129 23.05 5.52 8.49
C ALA A 129 23.17 6.25 9.83
N HIS A 130 22.06 6.46 10.55
CA HIS A 130 22.09 7.04 11.90
C HIS A 130 22.75 6.10 12.93
N ARG A 131 22.47 4.79 12.88
CA ARG A 131 23.11 3.80 13.76
C ARG A 131 24.63 3.76 13.58
N ARG A 132 25.14 3.78 12.34
CA ARG A 132 26.59 3.76 12.06
C ARG A 132 27.35 4.96 12.61
N VAL A 133 26.69 6.11 12.78
CA VAL A 133 27.29 7.32 13.34
C VAL A 133 27.38 7.24 14.86
N LYS A 134 26.46 6.55 15.53
CA LYS A 134 26.47 6.40 17.00
C LYS A 134 27.46 5.35 17.52
N THR A 135 27.91 4.44 16.66
CA THR A 135 28.82 3.33 17.01
C THR A 135 30.29 3.64 16.69
N LYS A 136 30.59 4.82 16.16
CA LYS A 136 31.94 5.35 15.97
C LYS A 136 32.17 6.43 17.02
#